data_AF-W1RVH1-F1
#
_entry.id   AF-W1RVH1-F1
#
_cell.length_a   1.000
_cell.length_b   1.000
_cell.length_c   1.000
_cell.angle_alpha   90.00
_cell.angle_beta   90.00
_cell.angle_gamma   90.00
#
_symmetry.space_group_name_H-M   'P 1'
#
loop_
_entity.id
_entity.type
_entity.pdbx_description
1 polymer ?
#
loop_
_entity_poly.entity_id
_entity_poly.type
_entity_poly.pdbx_seq_one_letter_code
_entity_poly.pdbx_strand_id
1 'polypeptide(L)'
;MTLENMILEQLGAGPVRSLELTGADPDEVELTLKFMVARRQICRKAGQISLFWHRHMIFAPPVVVKRKIMAPAGDRELEGERMCKA
;
A
#
# COMPACT_ATOMS: atom_id res chain seq x y z
N MET A 1 18.63 -20.03 3.97
CA MET A 1 17.41 -19.26 3.65
C MET A 1 17.86 -17.99 2.94
N THR A 2 17.32 -17.64 1.77
CA THR A 2 17.71 -16.43 1.02
C THR A 2 16.83 -15.24 1.41
N LEU A 3 17.33 -14.03 1.23
CA LEU A 3 16.58 -12.80 1.49
C LEU A 3 15.29 -12.71 0.64
N GLU A 4 15.36 -13.13 -0.62
CA GLU A 4 14.19 -13.26 -1.50
C GLU A 4 13.12 -14.19 -0.89
N ASN A 5 13.50 -15.35 -0.33
CA ASN A 5 12.53 -16.27 0.25
C ASN A 5 11.87 -15.70 1.51
N MET A 6 12.63 -15.01 2.37
CA MET A 6 12.07 -14.34 3.55
C MET A 6 11.02 -13.29 3.15
N ILE A 7 11.31 -12.50 2.10
CA ILE A 7 10.36 -11.53 1.54
C ILE A 7 9.10 -12.24 1.03
N LEU A 8 9.25 -13.33 0.26
CA LEU A 8 8.12 -14.06 -0.29
C LEU A 8 7.22 -14.68 0.79
N GLU A 9 7.82 -15.24 1.85
CA GLU A 9 7.08 -15.81 2.99
C GLU A 9 6.25 -14.74 3.71
N GLN A 10 6.84 -13.55 3.95
CA GLN A 10 6.13 -12.44 4.59
C GLN A 10 4.98 -11.91 3.72
N LEU A 11 5.14 -11.90 2.40
CA LEU A 11 4.12 -11.48 1.44
C LEU A 11 3.07 -12.57 1.13
N GLY A 12 3.28 -13.81 1.59
CA GLY A 12 2.37 -14.92 1.37
C GLY A 12 0.95 -14.67 1.89
N ALA A 13 0.84 -13.92 3.00
CA ALA A 13 -0.43 -13.57 3.63
C ALA A 13 -1.14 -12.36 2.98
N GLY A 14 -0.49 -11.62 2.09
CA GLY A 14 -1.08 -10.45 1.42
C GLY A 14 -0.17 -9.22 1.33
N PRO A 15 -0.72 -8.06 0.95
CA PRO A 15 0.05 -6.82 0.85
C PRO A 15 0.47 -6.28 2.22
N VAL A 16 1.73 -5.87 2.35
CA VAL A 16 2.30 -5.27 3.57
C VAL A 16 2.78 -3.85 3.31
N ARG A 17 2.73 -2.98 4.33
CA ARG A 17 3.23 -1.59 4.25
C ARG A 17 4.66 -1.44 4.75
N SER A 18 5.03 -2.24 5.74
CA SER A 18 6.37 -2.29 6.32
C SER A 18 6.88 -3.73 6.16
N LEU A 19 8.12 -3.87 5.69
CA LEU A 19 8.77 -5.14 5.49
C LEU A 19 10.00 -5.15 6.40
N GLU A 20 9.79 -5.60 7.63
CA GLU A 20 10.83 -5.66 8.65
C GLU A 20 11.41 -7.08 8.66
N LEU A 21 12.61 -7.22 8.10
CA LEU A 21 13.38 -8.45 8.10
C LEU A 21 14.44 -8.37 9.20
N THR A 22 14.30 -9.19 10.23
CA THR A 22 15.25 -9.22 11.36
C THR A 22 16.61 -9.69 10.86
N GLY A 23 17.66 -8.87 11.06
CA GLY A 23 19.04 -9.22 10.71
C GLY A 23 19.43 -8.97 9.25
N ALA A 24 18.58 -8.30 8.47
CA ALA A 24 18.90 -7.87 7.11
C ALA A 24 19.30 -6.39 7.06
N ASP A 25 20.29 -6.08 6.22
CA ASP A 25 20.68 -4.71 5.93
C ASP A 25 19.59 -4.02 5.07
N PRO A 26 19.15 -2.80 5.42
CA PRO A 26 18.07 -2.12 4.69
C PRO A 26 18.41 -1.81 3.23
N ASP A 27 19.69 -1.53 2.92
CA ASP A 27 20.11 -1.25 1.55
C ASP A 27 20.11 -2.53 0.70
N GLU A 28 20.53 -3.65 1.30
CA GLU A 28 20.43 -4.98 0.68
C GLU A 28 18.97 -5.36 0.41
N VAL A 29 18.08 -5.14 1.39
CA VAL A 29 16.63 -5.36 1.23
C VAL A 29 16.07 -4.53 0.09
N GLU A 30 16.40 -3.23 0.03
CA GLU A 30 15.92 -2.37 -1.04
C GLU A 30 16.43 -2.81 -2.42
N LEU A 31 17.70 -3.23 -2.51
CA LEU A 31 18.28 -3.76 -3.74
C LEU A 31 17.56 -5.03 -4.20
N THR A 32 17.33 -5.98 -3.29
CA THR A 32 16.60 -7.21 -3.61
C THR A 32 15.18 -6.91 -4.05
N LEU A 33 14.48 -5.99 -3.37
CA LEU A 33 13.14 -5.56 -3.78
C LEU A 33 13.14 -4.98 -5.21
N LYS A 34 14.15 -4.20 -5.61
CA LYS A 34 14.28 -3.68 -6.99
C LYS A 34 14.40 -4.81 -8.00
N PHE A 35 15.23 -5.82 -7.73
CA PHE A 35 15.37 -6.98 -8.61
C PHE A 35 14.10 -7.81 -8.69
N MET A 36 13.42 -8.05 -7.56
CA MET A 36 12.17 -8.81 -7.54
C MET A 36 11.03 -8.08 -8.27
N VAL A 37 10.97 -6.74 -8.20
CA VAL A 37 10.04 -5.92 -9.01
C VAL A 37 10.36 -6.05 -10.50
N ALA A 38 11.63 -5.93 -10.88
CA ALA A 38 12.05 -6.06 -12.29
C ALA A 38 11.70 -7.45 -12.86
N ARG A 39 11.81 -8.50 -12.04
CA ARG A 39 11.41 -9.88 -12.37
C ARG A 39 9.91 -10.15 -12.29
N ARG A 40 9.09 -9.17 -11.92
CA ARG A 40 7.62 -9.31 -11.72
C ARG A 40 7.26 -10.40 -10.69
N GLN A 41 8.09 -10.58 -9.67
CA GLN A 41 7.76 -11.47 -8.53
C GLN A 41 6.88 -10.73 -7.51
N ILE A 42 7.15 -9.44 -7.31
CA ILE A 42 6.43 -8.55 -6.40
C ILE A 42 5.93 -7.29 -7.11
N CYS A 43 4.98 -6.60 -6.49
CA CYS A 43 4.46 -5.31 -6.92
C CYS A 43 4.59 -4.31 -5.76
N ARG A 44 5.02 -3.08 -6.07
CA ARG A 44 5.04 -1.94 -5.13
C ARG A 44 4.05 -0.88 -5.61
N LYS A 45 3.03 -0.57 -4.83
CA LYS A 45 2.04 0.47 -5.16
C LYS A 45 1.46 1.07 -3.89
N ALA A 46 1.24 2.38 -3.88
CA ALA A 46 0.61 3.10 -2.76
C ALA A 46 1.24 2.84 -1.37
N GLY A 47 2.58 2.70 -1.32
CA GLY A 47 3.29 2.37 -0.08
C GLY A 47 3.07 0.94 0.43
N GLN A 48 2.49 0.08 -0.38
CA GLN A 48 2.33 -1.36 -0.11
C GLN A 48 3.21 -2.18 -1.06
N ILE A 49 3.66 -3.32 -0.56
CA ILE A 49 4.39 -4.35 -1.28
C ILE A 49 3.52 -5.62 -1.25
N SER A 50 3.31 -6.25 -2.40
CA SER A 50 2.58 -7.51 -2.51
C SER A 50 3.27 -8.45 -3.47
N LEU A 51 2.89 -9.73 -3.46
CA LEU A 51 3.19 -10.63 -4.57
C LEU A 51 2.55 -10.09 -5.86
N PHE A 52 3.18 -10.36 -7.00
CA PHE A 52 2.72 -9.84 -8.28
C PHE A 52 1.30 -10.29 -8.64
N TRP A 53 0.93 -11.53 -8.31
CA TRP A 53 -0.43 -12.03 -8.52
C TRP A 53 -1.45 -11.43 -7.52
N HIS A 54 -1.00 -10.97 -6.35
CA HIS A 54 -1.81 -10.24 -5.36
C HIS A 54 -1.93 -8.73 -5.64
N ARG A 55 -1.46 -8.22 -6.80
CA ARG A 55 -1.50 -6.78 -7.13
C ARG A 55 -2.89 -6.14 -7.04
N HIS A 56 -3.94 -6.95 -7.21
CA HIS A 56 -5.34 -6.51 -7.14
C HIS A 56 -5.82 -6.29 -5.70
N MET A 57 -5.09 -6.81 -4.70
CA MET A 57 -5.36 -6.60 -3.28
C MET A 57 -4.73 -5.32 -2.73
N ILE A 58 -3.91 -4.61 -3.52
CA ILE A 58 -3.34 -3.33 -3.11
C ILE A 58 -4.44 -2.26 -3.15
N PHE A 59 -5.10 -2.09 -2.01
CA PHE A 59 -6.04 -0.99 -1.79
C PHE A 59 -5.23 0.29 -1.58
N ALA A 60 -5.13 1.09 -2.64
CA ALA A 60 -4.71 2.48 -2.46
C ALA A 60 -5.70 3.12 -1.48
N PRO A 61 -5.25 3.64 -0.31
CA PRO A 61 -6.14 4.49 0.47
C PRO A 61 -6.57 5.64 -0.47
N PRO A 62 -7.84 6.04 -0.49
CA PRO A 62 -8.22 7.26 -1.18
C PRO A 62 -7.28 8.33 -0.64
N VAL A 63 -6.51 8.96 -1.53
CA VAL A 63 -5.71 10.11 -1.16
C VAL A 63 -6.74 11.13 -0.67
N VAL A 64 -6.88 11.24 0.66
CA VAL A 64 -7.67 12.30 1.27
C VAL A 64 -6.86 13.55 1.02
N VAL A 65 -7.02 14.12 -0.18
CA VAL A 65 -6.64 15.48 -0.45
C VAL A 65 -7.52 16.29 0.49
N LYS A 66 -6.98 16.65 1.67
CA LYS A 66 -7.53 17.72 2.49
C LYS A 66 -7.43 18.99 1.65
N ARG A 67 -8.36 19.18 0.72
CA ARG A 67 -8.68 20.51 0.23
C ARG A 67 -9.19 21.23 1.45
N LYS A 68 -8.37 22.15 1.98
CA LYS A 68 -8.83 23.22 2.85
C LYS A 68 -9.96 23.92 2.09
N ILE A 69 -11.20 23.55 2.34
CA ILE A 69 -12.34 24.35 1.93
C ILE A 69 -12.28 25.55 2.88
N MET A 70 -11.70 26.64 2.40
CA MET A 70 -11.90 27.93 3.03
C MET A 70 -13.37 28.27 2.76
N ALA A 71 -14.24 28.04 3.74
CA ALA A 71 -15.66 28.35 3.62
C ALA A 71 -15.83 29.87 3.51
N PRO A 72 -16.49 30.41 2.46
CA PRO A 72 -17.13 31.71 2.60
C PRO A 72 -18.30 31.56 3.57
N ALA A 73 -18.38 32.47 4.54
CA ALA A 73 -19.47 32.54 5.51
C ALA A 73 -20.83 32.54 4.80
N GLY A 74 -21.77 31.72 5.28
CA GLY A 74 -23.14 31.72 4.80
C GLY A 74 -23.94 30.53 5.29
N ASP A 75 -24.83 30.77 6.26
CA ASP A 75 -25.89 29.92 6.77
C ASP A 75 -26.60 29.05 5.71
N ARG A 76 -26.73 27.74 6.00
CA ARG A 76 -28.02 27.04 6.15
C ARG A 76 -27.85 25.51 6.23
N GLU A 77 -28.53 24.93 7.22
CA GLU A 77 -28.83 23.50 7.36
C GLU A 77 -29.52 22.92 6.12
N LEU A 78 -29.21 21.67 5.76
CA LEU A 78 -30.17 20.56 5.79
C LEU A 78 -29.54 19.22 5.35
N GLU A 79 -30.06 18.19 6.01
CA GLU A 79 -29.76 16.77 5.94
C GLU A 79 -29.60 16.17 4.53
N GLY A 80 -28.82 15.09 4.47
CA GLY A 80 -28.73 14.24 3.30
C GLY A 80 -27.81 13.04 3.51
N GLU A 81 -28.09 12.21 4.51
CA GLU A 81 -27.55 10.84 4.56
C GLU A 81 -27.99 10.09 3.29
N ARG A 82 -27.06 9.85 2.36
CA ARG A 82 -27.24 8.88 1.27
C ARG A 82 -26.24 7.74 1.41
N MET A 83 -26.77 6.72 2.07
CA MET A 83 -26.51 5.28 1.93
C MET A 83 -25.88 4.88 0.59
N CYS A 84 -24.69 4.27 0.61
CA CYS A 84 -24.13 3.52 -0.51
C CYS A 84 -24.38 2.02 -0.27
N LYS A 85 -25.16 1.40 -1.16
CA LYS A 85 -25.41 -0.04 -1.24
C LYS A 85 -24.19 -0.77 -1.83
N ALA A 86 -24.10 -2.05 -1.45
CA ALA A 86 -23.08 -3.05 -1.73
C ALA A 86 -22.65 -3.19 -3.20
#